data_AF-A0A920NZH4-F1
#
_entry.id   AF-A0A920NZH4-F1
#
_cell.length_a   1.000
_cell.length_b   1.000
_cell.length_c   1.000
_cell.angle_alpha   90.00
_cell.angle_beta   90.00
_cell.angle_gamma   90.00
#
_symmetry.space_group_name_H-M   'P 1'
#
loop_
_entity.id
_entity.type
_entity.pdbx_description
1 polymer ?
#
loop_
_entity_poly.entity_id
_entity_poly.type
_entity_poly.pdbx_seq_one_letter_code
_entity_poly.pdbx_strand_id
1 'polypeptide(L)' 'MRRRHTIDQYLQIIEELRMARSDINISSDFIVGFPGESDKDFQETLNLVEKGGL' A
#
# COMPACT_ATOMS: atom_id res chain seq x y z
N MET A 1 -1.78 -12.65 -5.62
CA MET A 1 -0.66 -12.56 -4.64
C MET A 1 -1.10 -13.20 -3.31
N ARG A 2 -0.30 -14.08 -2.69
CA ARG A 2 -0.61 -14.67 -1.37
C ARG A 2 -0.09 -13.79 -0.23
N ARG A 3 -0.64 -12.58 -0.08
CA ARG A 3 -0.34 -11.72 1.07
C ARG A 3 -1.11 -12.21 2.30
N ARG A 4 -0.47 -12.19 3.47
CA ARG A 4 -1.09 -12.54 4.78
C ARG A 4 -1.66 -11.32 5.52
N HIS A 5 -1.76 -10.19 4.84
CA HIS A 5 -2.28 -8.93 5.37
C HIS A 5 -3.29 -8.32 4.39
N THR A 6 -4.21 -7.53 4.93
CA THR A 6 -5.15 -6.71 4.16
C THR A 6 -4.55 -5.33 3.86
N ILE A 7 -5.20 -4.60 2.97
CA ILE A 7 -4.86 -3.20 2.67
C ILE A 7 -5.04 -2.32 3.92
N ASP A 8 -6.12 -2.53 4.68
CA ASP A 8 -6.40 -1.76 5.90
C ASP A 8 -5.31 -1.95 6.95
N GLN A 9 -4.84 -3.19 7.13
CA GLN A 9 -3.75 -3.48 8.05
C GLN A 9 -2.45 -2.79 7.62
N TYR A 10 -2.17 -2.76 6.31
CA TYR A 10 -0.99 -2.07 5.78
C TYR A 10 -1.05 -0.55 6.04
N LEU A 11 -2.20 0.08 5.76
CA LEU A 11 -2.40 1.51 6.01
C LEU A 11 -2.35 1.87 7.49
N GLN A 12 -2.93 1.03 8.36
CA GLN A 12 -2.88 1.22 9.81
C GLN A 12 -1.43 1.22 10.31
N ILE A 13 -0.59 0.30 9.83
CA ILE A 13 0.83 0.25 10.20
C ILE A 13 1.55 1.53 9.78
N ILE A 14 1.28 2.06 8.58
CA ILE A 14 1.88 3.32 8.11
C ILE A 14 1.49 4.47 9.04
N GLU A 15 0.22 4.56 9.43
CA GLU A 15 -0.28 5.62 10.32
C GLU A 15 0.35 5.53 11.72
N GLU A 16 0.41 4.33 12.29
CA GLU A 16 1.05 4.09 13.59
C GLU A 16 2.53 4.48 13.58
N LEU A 17 3.25 4.17 12.49
CA LEU A 17 4.66 4.54 12.33
C LEU A 17 4.84 6.06 12.25
N ARG A 18 3.99 6.76 11.48
CA ARG A 18 4.01 8.22 11.37
C ARG A 18 3.66 8.92 12.69
N MET A 19 2.72 8.36 13.45
CA MET A 19 2.38 8.84 14.79
C MET A 19 3.55 8.67 15.78
N ALA A 20 4.23 7.54 15.73
CA ALA A 20 5.38 7.26 16.58
C ALA A 20 6.61 8.10 16.20
N ARG A 21 6.79 8.39 14.90
CA ARG A 21 7.91 9.17 14.37
C ARG A 21 7.50 9.94 13.11
N SER A 22 7.26 11.24 13.26
CA SER A 22 6.75 12.08 12.18
C SER A 22 7.75 12.37 11.04
N ASP A 23 9.05 12.22 11.27
CA ASP A 23 10.12 12.41 10.27
C ASP A 23 10.52 11.11 9.54
N ILE A 24 9.77 10.03 9.74
CA ILE A 24 10.09 8.74 9.13
C ILE A 24 9.81 8.75 7.63
N ASN A 25 10.77 8.27 6.84
CA ASN A 25 10.57 8.01 5.42
C ASN A 25 10.16 6.54 5.24
N ILE A 26 9.09 6.31 4.49
CA ILE A 26 8.56 4.98 4.19
C ILE A 26 8.60 4.80 2.68
N SER A 27 9.14 3.67 2.23
CA SER A 27 9.19 3.29 0.81
C SER A 27 8.54 1.92 0.63
N SER A 28 7.90 1.70 -0.52
CA SER A 28 7.27 0.43 -0.84
C SER A 28 7.38 0.10 -2.32
N ASP A 29 7.55 -1.18 -2.64
CA ASP A 29 7.57 -1.70 -4.00
C ASP A 29 6.21 -2.31 -4.38
N PHE A 30 5.78 -2.07 -5.61
CA PHE A 30 4.53 -2.58 -6.16
C PHE A 30 4.81 -3.39 -7.42
N ILE A 31 4.09 -4.50 -7.58
CA ILE A 31 4.12 -5.33 -8.79
C ILE A 31 2.83 -5.04 -9.56
N VAL A 32 2.96 -4.66 -10.82
CA VAL A 32 1.87 -4.43 -11.77
C VAL A 32 1.94 -5.45 -12.91
N GLY A 33 0.84 -5.65 -13.63
CA GLY A 33 0.76 -6.61 -14.73
C GLY A 33 0.77 -8.07 -14.27
N PHE A 34 0.32 -8.34 -13.04
CA PHE A 34 0.21 -9.71 -12.54
C PHE A 34 -0.81 -10.50 -13.40
N PRO A 35 -0.60 -11.79 -13.72
CA PRO A 35 -1.58 -12.56 -14.48
C PRO A 35 -2.96 -12.55 -13.81
N GLY A 36 -3.96 -11.97 -14.51
CA GLY A 36 -5.32 -11.79 -14.00
C GLY A 36 -5.60 -10.46 -13.32
N GLU A 37 -4.65 -9.52 -13.30
CA GLU A 37 -4.88 -8.13 -12.88
C GLU A 37 -5.87 -7.45 -13.83
N SER A 38 -6.95 -6.92 -13.26
CA SER A 38 -7.90 -6.08 -13.99
C SER A 38 -7.55 -4.60 -13.87
N ASP A 39 -8.11 -3.77 -14.75
CA ASP A 39 -7.97 -2.31 -14.66
C ASP A 39 -8.43 -1.76 -13.30
N LYS A 40 -9.42 -2.42 -12.68
CA LYS A 40 -9.90 -2.09 -11.35
C LYS A 40 -8.84 -2.38 -10.29
N ASP A 41 -8.19 -3.54 -10.34
CA ASP A 41 -7.13 -3.91 -9.39
C ASP A 41 -5.92 -2.97 -9.50
N PHE A 42 -5.60 -2.55 -10.74
CA PHE A 42 -4.59 -1.55 -11.01
C PHE A 42 -4.95 -0.20 -10.40
N GLN A 43 -6.19 0.28 -10.61
CA GLN A 43 -6.66 1.53 -10.02
C GLN A 43 -6.71 1.48 -8.49
N GLU A 44 -7.09 0.34 -7.90
CA GLU A 44 -7.04 0.15 -6.44
C GLU A 44 -5.60 0.22 -5.91
N THR A 45 -4.63 -0.30 -6.66
CA THR A 45 -3.20 -0.19 -6.33
C THR A 45 -2.73 1.28 -6.35
N LEU A 46 -3.12 2.05 -7.37
CA LEU A 46 -2.80 3.49 -7.42
C LEU A 46 -3.43 4.26 -6.25
N ASN A 47 -4.70 3.99 -5.96
CA ASN A 47 -5.39 4.61 -4.82
C ASN A 47 -4.72 4.26 -3.48
N LEU A 48 -4.13 3.06 -3.37
CA LEU A 48 -3.37 2.63 -2.19
C LEU A 48 -2.07 3.43 -2.04
N VAL A 49 -1.33 3.64 -3.13
CA VAL A 49 -0.11 4.47 -3.11
C VAL A 49 -0.42 5.89 -2.63
N GLU A 50 -1.46 6.50 -3.20
CA GLU A 50 -1.90 7.85 -2.82
C GLU A 50 -2.33 7.93 -1.35
N LYS A 51 -3.19 7.00 -0.89
CA LYS A 51 -3.62 6.94 0.53
C LYS A 51 -2.45 6.68 1.49
N GLY A 52 -1.50 5.86 1.07
CA GLY A 52 -0.31 5.55 1.84
C GLY A 52 0.65 6.73 1.92
N GLY A 53 0.54 7.73 1.04
CA GLY A 53 1.51 8.81 0.91
C GLY A 53 2.90 8.27 0.58
N LEU A 54 2.96 7.32 -0.37
CA LEU A 54 4.14 6.58 -0.81
C LEU A 54 4.62 7.05 -2.18
#